data_AF-A0A9D9DNK6-F1
#
_entry.id   AF-A0A9D9DNK6-F1
#
_cell.length_a   1.000
_cell.length_b   1.000
_cell.length_c   1.000
_cell.angle_alpha   90.00
_cell.angle_beta   90.00
_cell.angle_gamma   90.00
#
_symmetry.space_group_name_H-M   'P 1'
#
loop_
_entity.id
_entity.type
_entity.pdbx_description
1 polymer ?
#
loop_
_entity_poly.entity_id
_entity_poly.type
_entity_poly.pdbx_seq_one_letter_code
_entity_poly.pdbx_strand_id
1 'polypeptide(L)'
;MIEKYYFEFSKIYCRLMRLEMQLKRMLISSVLAYYKDDVINVFEKFFYNKTRLSRYTYKDGNSFLAILKNPQITKGSQKFIRLVNIMYLSDILFMVLCCEQFRREEIINNFYFKVPEKYGKLTSSRQKLLDLRNDIAHYNFKDYEQNRKDYLDVLLMFEIHMGRNIKGILEFPHFTEKPSVRAILLAIKDLRPDLLDIDPNKDDEMEYFYNKHRVLMDLCDDIAMYNGYMPQELPSPWTILRQMYAIKHDNKAVEQIDIYSLPLFKQK
;
A
#
# COMPACT_ATOMS: atom_id res chain seq x y z
N MET A 1 22.81 3.03 -16.81
CA MET A 1 22.91 2.24 -15.55
C MET A 1 22.21 2.97 -14.40
N ILE A 2 22.47 4.26 -14.20
CA ILE A 2 21.83 5.11 -13.18
C ILE A 2 20.32 5.32 -13.40
N GLU A 3 19.87 5.57 -14.63
CA GLU A 3 18.44 5.80 -14.96
C GLU A 3 17.52 4.61 -14.61
N LYS A 4 18.00 3.39 -14.76
CA LYS A 4 17.26 2.16 -14.43
C LYS A 4 16.87 2.14 -12.95
N TYR A 5 17.80 2.49 -12.07
CA TYR A 5 17.54 2.49 -10.63
C TYR A 5 16.63 3.65 -10.21
N TYR A 6 16.68 4.80 -10.89
CA TYR A 6 15.76 5.91 -10.57
C TYR A 6 14.30 5.52 -10.79
N PHE A 7 13.99 4.84 -11.89
CA PHE A 7 12.63 4.39 -12.14
C PHE A 7 12.18 3.35 -11.11
N GLU A 8 12.99 2.32 -10.86
CA GLU A 8 12.68 1.28 -9.87
C GLU A 8 12.53 1.87 -8.46
N PHE A 9 13.43 2.77 -8.05
CA PHE A 9 13.35 3.44 -6.75
C PHE A 9 12.09 4.30 -6.64
N SER A 10 11.69 5.00 -7.71
CA SER A 10 10.45 5.78 -7.71
C SER A 10 9.22 4.91 -7.50
N LYS A 11 9.17 3.72 -8.12
CA LYS A 11 8.07 2.75 -7.96
C LYS A 11 8.02 2.20 -6.54
N ILE A 12 9.16 1.79 -6.00
CA ILE A 12 9.25 1.27 -4.63
C ILE A 12 8.94 2.36 -3.61
N TYR A 13 9.41 3.58 -3.82
CA TYR A 13 9.08 4.73 -2.98
C TYR A 13 7.57 4.96 -2.95
N CYS A 14 6.89 4.96 -4.11
CA CYS A 14 5.44 5.07 -4.17
C CYS A 14 4.73 3.95 -3.39
N ARG A 15 5.20 2.71 -3.48
CA ARG A 15 4.67 1.56 -2.73
C ARG A 15 4.83 1.74 -1.22
N LEU A 16 6.04 2.09 -0.77
CA LEU A 16 6.33 2.37 0.63
C LEU A 16 5.46 3.51 1.20
N MET A 17 5.31 4.60 0.44
CA MET A 17 4.47 5.73 0.85
C MET A 17 3.00 5.33 0.97
N ARG A 18 2.48 4.56 0.01
CA ARG A 18 1.11 4.04 0.08
C ARG A 18 0.92 3.11 1.27
N LEU A 19 1.87 2.20 1.51
CA LEU A 19 1.85 1.33 2.68
C LEU A 19 1.84 2.14 3.97
N GLU A 20 2.73 3.14 4.12
CA GLU A 20 2.78 4.00 5.31
C GLU A 20 1.44 4.73 5.53
N MET A 21 0.88 5.34 4.49
CA MET A 21 -0.40 6.04 4.59
C MET A 21 -1.54 5.09 4.96
N GLN A 22 -1.54 3.88 4.39
CA GLN A 22 -2.53 2.86 4.72
C GLN A 22 -2.41 2.41 6.18
N LEU A 23 -1.19 2.16 6.66
CA LEU A 23 -0.92 1.82 8.06
C LEU A 23 -1.43 2.91 9.00
N LYS A 24 -1.17 4.19 8.71
CA LYS A 24 -1.67 5.33 9.50
C LYS A 24 -3.19 5.32 9.59
N ARG A 25 -3.87 5.20 8.44
CA ARG A 25 -5.34 5.18 8.37
C ARG A 25 -5.93 4.02 9.16
N MET A 26 -5.41 2.81 8.96
CA MET A 26 -5.89 1.61 9.64
C MET A 26 -5.59 1.62 11.14
N LEU A 27 -4.43 2.14 11.53
CA LEU A 27 -4.07 2.31 12.93
C LEU A 27 -5.07 3.25 13.62
N ILE A 28 -5.38 4.40 12.99
CA ILE A 28 -6.37 5.34 13.49
C ILE A 28 -7.73 4.67 13.64
N SER A 29 -8.25 4.05 12.58
CA SER A 29 -9.61 3.51 12.61
C SER A 29 -9.77 2.34 13.59
N SER A 30 -8.85 1.39 13.57
CA SER A 30 -8.91 0.18 14.41
C SER A 30 -8.78 0.50 15.90
N VAL A 31 -7.79 1.32 16.27
CA VAL A 31 -7.50 1.63 17.67
C VAL A 31 -8.58 2.54 18.25
N LEU A 32 -9.07 3.54 17.50
CA LEU A 32 -10.12 4.44 18.00
C LEU A 32 -11.49 3.77 18.07
N ALA A 33 -11.79 2.80 17.20
CA ALA A 33 -13.00 2.02 17.32
C ALA A 33 -13.09 1.28 18.67
N TYR A 34 -11.95 0.80 19.18
CA TYR A 34 -11.87 0.07 20.44
C TYR A 34 -11.67 0.99 21.66
N TYR A 35 -10.60 1.79 21.69
CA TYR A 35 -10.20 2.57 22.86
C TYR A 35 -10.81 3.99 22.92
N LYS A 36 -11.36 4.49 21.81
CA LYS A 36 -12.01 5.81 21.73
C LYS A 36 -11.11 6.92 22.27
N ASP A 37 -11.59 7.72 23.22
CA ASP A 37 -10.84 8.84 23.80
C ASP A 37 -9.77 8.44 24.82
N ASP A 38 -9.78 7.19 25.32
CA ASP A 38 -8.80 6.72 26.32
C ASP A 38 -7.46 6.27 25.70
N VAL A 39 -7.37 6.31 24.37
CA VAL A 39 -6.21 5.81 23.59
C VAL A 39 -4.85 6.38 24.05
N ILE A 40 -4.79 7.65 24.47
CA ILE A 40 -3.53 8.26 24.91
C ILE A 40 -3.05 7.65 26.23
N ASN A 41 -3.97 7.36 27.15
CA ASN A 41 -3.65 6.75 28.45
C ASN A 41 -3.29 5.28 28.27
N VAL A 42 -4.05 4.56 27.43
CA VAL A 42 -3.79 3.14 27.13
C VAL A 42 -2.38 2.94 26.55
N PHE A 43 -1.96 3.83 25.65
CA PHE A 43 -0.63 3.81 25.02
C PHE A 43 0.35 4.79 25.69
N GLU A 44 0.15 5.14 26.97
CA GLU A 44 0.97 6.15 27.67
C GLU A 44 2.47 5.83 27.58
N LYS A 45 2.87 4.58 27.87
CA LYS A 45 4.27 4.14 27.78
C LYS A 45 4.87 4.36 26.39
N PHE A 46 4.06 4.28 25.33
CA PHE A 46 4.51 4.56 23.98
C PHE A 46 4.67 6.07 23.77
N PHE A 47 3.64 6.84 24.09
CA PHE A 47 3.56 8.28 23.81
C PHE A 47 4.50 9.13 24.65
N TYR A 48 4.81 8.70 25.87
CA TYR A 48 5.69 9.42 26.80
C TYR A 48 7.11 8.84 26.87
N ASN A 49 7.47 7.95 25.94
CA ASN A 49 8.83 7.39 25.86
C ASN A 49 9.85 8.46 25.45
N LYS A 50 10.81 8.77 26.33
CA LYS A 50 11.82 9.83 26.11
C LYS A 50 12.65 9.63 24.83
N THR A 51 13.10 8.41 24.56
CA THR A 51 13.91 8.08 23.38
C THR A 51 13.14 8.23 22.08
N ARG A 52 11.83 7.90 22.08
CA ARG A 52 10.98 8.14 20.92
C ARG A 52 10.75 9.62 20.71
N LEU A 53 10.42 10.34 21.77
CA LEU A 53 10.13 11.77 21.73
C LEU A 53 11.30 12.59 21.21
N SER A 54 12.55 12.24 21.55
CA SER A 54 13.73 12.98 21.07
C SER A 54 13.86 13.02 19.55
N ARG A 55 13.31 12.04 18.81
CA ARG A 55 13.30 12.02 17.33
C ARG A 55 12.40 13.05 16.68
N TYR A 56 11.54 13.69 17.46
CA TYR A 56 10.62 14.76 17.03
C TYR A 56 11.06 16.14 17.52
N THR A 57 12.24 16.24 18.11
CA THR A 57 12.81 17.52 18.56
C THR A 57 13.55 18.17 17.40
N TYR A 58 13.12 19.38 17.04
CA TYR A 58 13.76 20.26 16.09
C TYR A 58 14.13 21.58 16.77
N LYS A 59 14.73 22.51 16.01
CA LYS A 59 15.12 23.85 16.52
C LYS A 59 13.93 24.60 17.14
N ASP A 60 12.75 24.48 16.53
CA ASP A 60 11.53 25.19 16.94
C ASP A 60 10.70 24.44 18.00
N GLY A 61 11.26 23.37 18.57
CA GLY A 61 10.63 22.57 19.60
C GLY A 61 10.29 21.15 19.17
N ASN A 62 9.43 20.49 19.94
CA ASN A 62 9.10 19.08 19.74
C ASN A 62 7.66 18.93 19.24
N SER A 63 7.48 18.53 17.97
CA SER A 63 6.17 18.48 17.32
C SER A 63 5.22 17.47 17.99
N PHE A 64 5.76 16.38 18.51
CA PHE A 64 5.02 15.34 19.21
C PHE A 64 4.49 15.83 20.56
N LEU A 65 5.36 16.44 21.36
CA LEU A 65 4.98 17.04 22.64
C LEU A 65 4.04 18.22 22.48
N ALA A 66 4.21 19.02 21.42
CA ALA A 66 3.32 20.13 21.11
C ALA A 66 1.87 19.66 20.91
N ILE A 67 1.65 18.47 20.34
CA ILE A 67 0.32 17.86 20.21
C ILE A 67 -0.15 17.29 21.56
N LEU A 68 0.70 16.50 22.23
CA LEU A 68 0.33 15.84 23.51
C LEU A 68 -0.10 16.84 24.58
N LYS A 69 0.65 17.95 24.70
CA LYS A 69 0.45 18.98 25.73
C LYS A 69 -0.47 20.12 25.27
N ASN A 70 -1.05 20.05 24.07
CA ASN A 70 -1.92 21.11 23.57
C ASN A 70 -3.21 21.20 24.42
N PRO A 71 -3.48 22.33 25.12
CA PRO A 71 -4.69 22.48 25.91
C PRO A 71 -5.95 22.65 25.06
N GLN A 72 -5.82 23.06 23.79
CA GLN A 72 -6.95 23.25 22.86
C GLN A 72 -7.49 21.93 22.31
N ILE A 73 -6.73 20.84 22.45
CA ILE A 73 -7.16 19.51 22.00
C ILE A 73 -7.54 18.72 23.24
N THR A 74 -8.81 18.73 23.60
CA THR A 74 -9.28 18.12 24.84
C THR A 74 -9.50 16.60 24.70
N LYS A 75 -9.84 16.13 23.50
CA LYS A 75 -10.13 14.71 23.24
C LYS A 75 -8.86 13.91 22.93
N GLY A 76 -8.69 12.78 23.62
CA GLY A 76 -7.58 11.86 23.38
C GLY A 76 -7.59 11.28 21.95
N SER A 77 -8.77 11.02 21.39
CA SER A 77 -8.91 10.57 20.00
C SER A 77 -8.34 11.58 18.99
N GLN A 78 -8.59 12.87 19.20
CA GLN A 78 -8.09 13.93 18.33
C GLN A 78 -6.56 14.07 18.43
N LYS A 79 -6.00 13.95 19.65
CA LYS A 79 -4.54 13.91 19.83
C LYS A 79 -3.96 12.71 19.10
N PHE A 80 -4.55 11.53 19.25
CA PHE A 80 -4.08 10.31 18.61
C PHE A 80 -4.03 10.43 17.09
N ILE A 81 -5.09 10.94 16.45
CA ILE A 81 -5.12 11.16 14.99
C ILE A 81 -3.94 12.04 14.56
N ARG A 82 -3.74 13.17 15.24
CA ARG A 82 -2.65 14.11 14.89
C ARG A 82 -1.27 13.49 15.13
N LEU A 83 -1.09 12.75 16.21
CA LEU A 83 0.17 12.05 16.51
C LEU A 83 0.48 10.99 15.45
N VAL A 84 -0.48 10.13 15.12
CA VAL A 84 -0.28 9.08 14.11
C VAL A 84 0.08 9.67 12.75
N ASN A 85 -0.51 10.80 12.37
CA ASN A 85 -0.20 11.45 11.09
C ASN A 85 1.25 11.94 10.99
N ILE A 86 1.84 12.40 12.09
CA ILE A 86 3.25 12.84 12.12
C ILE A 86 4.23 11.71 12.45
N MET A 87 3.76 10.55 12.90
CA MET A 87 4.64 9.45 13.26
C MET A 87 5.44 8.94 12.06
N TYR A 88 6.71 8.65 12.31
CA TYR A 88 7.56 7.93 11.35
C TYR A 88 7.04 6.49 11.16
N LEU A 89 7.33 5.89 10.01
CA LEU A 89 7.02 4.48 9.75
C LEU A 89 7.54 3.54 10.86
N SER A 90 8.75 3.78 11.36
CA SER A 90 9.32 2.98 12.47
C SER A 90 8.47 3.00 13.74
N ASP A 91 7.80 4.12 14.03
CA ASP A 91 6.92 4.26 15.19
C ASP A 91 5.60 3.55 15.01
N ILE A 92 5.03 3.65 13.81
CA ILE A 92 3.81 2.93 13.45
C ILE A 92 4.05 1.43 13.54
N LEU A 93 5.12 0.93 12.91
CA LEU A 93 5.48 -0.48 12.96
C LEU A 93 5.75 -0.98 14.38
N PHE A 94 6.38 -0.15 15.22
CA PHE A 94 6.57 -0.50 16.63
C PHE A 94 5.22 -0.61 17.36
N MET A 95 4.30 0.33 17.15
CA MET A 95 2.99 0.29 17.79
C MET A 95 2.20 -0.96 17.38
N VAL A 96 2.15 -1.28 16.09
CA VAL A 96 1.30 -2.37 15.57
C VAL A 96 1.89 -3.78 15.79
N LEU A 97 3.21 -3.90 15.94
CA LEU A 97 3.89 -5.20 16.10
C LEU A 97 4.36 -5.47 17.53
N CYS A 98 4.64 -4.42 18.32
CA CYS A 98 5.32 -4.57 19.62
C CYS A 98 4.48 -4.12 20.82
N CYS A 99 3.48 -3.25 20.66
CA CYS A 99 2.66 -2.83 21.80
C CYS A 99 1.58 -3.88 22.12
N GLU A 100 1.54 -4.34 23.37
CA GLU A 100 0.54 -5.32 23.84
C GLU A 100 -0.89 -4.82 23.71
N GLN A 101 -1.10 -3.52 23.89
CA GLN A 101 -2.40 -2.87 23.74
C GLN A 101 -2.97 -3.02 22.33
N PHE A 102 -2.10 -3.19 21.33
CA PHE A 102 -2.52 -3.42 19.95
C PHE A 102 -3.00 -4.87 19.71
N ARG A 103 -2.67 -5.81 20.61
CA ARG A 103 -2.97 -7.24 20.44
C ARG A 103 -4.41 -7.62 20.80
N ARG A 104 -5.30 -6.65 21.00
CA ARG A 104 -6.73 -6.92 21.16
C ARG A 104 -7.29 -7.49 19.87
N GLU A 105 -8.08 -8.55 19.98
CA GLU A 105 -8.59 -9.29 18.83
C GLU A 105 -9.41 -8.38 17.90
N GLU A 106 -10.25 -7.51 18.47
CA GLU A 106 -11.05 -6.55 17.72
C GLU A 106 -10.19 -5.52 16.98
N ILE A 107 -9.05 -5.13 17.54
CA ILE A 107 -8.11 -4.22 16.87
C ILE A 107 -7.42 -4.96 15.73
N ILE A 108 -6.92 -6.18 15.99
CA ILE A 108 -6.25 -7.03 15.00
C ILE A 108 -7.17 -7.28 13.80
N ASN A 109 -8.41 -7.70 14.04
CA ASN A 109 -9.37 -8.04 12.98
C ASN A 109 -9.78 -6.83 12.14
N ASN A 110 -9.74 -5.63 12.72
CA ASN A 110 -10.04 -4.39 12.00
C ASN A 110 -8.80 -3.75 11.34
N PHE A 111 -7.60 -4.10 11.79
CA PHE A 111 -6.34 -3.55 11.27
C PHE A 111 -5.69 -4.41 10.20
N TYR A 112 -5.64 -5.73 10.36
CA TYR A 112 -4.98 -6.60 9.40
C TYR A 112 -5.94 -6.95 8.28
N PHE A 113 -5.48 -6.79 7.03
CA PHE A 113 -6.24 -7.31 5.90
C PHE A 113 -6.21 -8.85 5.89
N LYS A 114 -5.02 -9.42 6.07
CA LYS A 114 -4.81 -10.83 6.37
C LYS A 114 -4.16 -10.92 7.74
N VAL A 115 -4.86 -11.52 8.71
CA VAL A 115 -4.30 -11.73 10.05
C VAL A 115 -3.08 -12.65 9.94
N PRO A 116 -1.91 -12.27 10.46
CA PRO A 116 -0.73 -13.13 10.44
C PRO A 116 -0.93 -14.33 11.36
N GLU A 117 -0.73 -15.55 10.85
CA GLU A 117 -0.77 -16.77 11.68
C GLU A 117 0.28 -16.73 12.79
N LYS A 118 1.46 -16.16 12.49
CA LYS A 118 2.54 -15.91 13.45
C LYS A 118 3.14 -14.53 13.20
N TYR A 119 3.02 -13.65 14.20
CA TYR A 119 3.62 -12.31 14.17
C TYR A 119 5.15 -12.31 14.15
N GLY A 120 5.79 -13.43 14.50
CA GLY A 120 7.25 -13.53 14.61
C GLY A 120 7.98 -13.06 13.35
N LYS A 121 7.53 -13.50 12.17
CA LYS A 121 8.15 -13.15 10.88
C LYS A 121 8.02 -11.66 10.57
N LEU A 122 6.82 -11.09 10.73
CA LEU A 122 6.59 -9.64 10.54
C LEU A 122 7.44 -8.80 11.49
N THR A 123 7.51 -9.21 12.76
CA THR A 123 8.31 -8.51 13.77
C THR A 123 9.79 -8.56 13.44
N SER A 124 10.33 -9.73 13.04
CA SER A 124 11.74 -9.86 12.65
C SER A 124 12.07 -9.12 11.35
N SER A 125 11.14 -9.06 10.40
CA SER A 125 11.32 -8.39 9.10
C SER A 125 11.11 -6.88 9.16
N ARG A 126 10.66 -6.33 10.30
CA ARG A 126 10.43 -4.88 10.48
C ARG A 126 11.65 -4.04 10.14
N GLN A 127 12.83 -4.42 10.62
CA GLN A 127 14.04 -3.63 10.40
C GLN A 127 14.39 -3.58 8.91
N LYS A 128 14.26 -4.73 8.22
CA LYS A 128 14.53 -4.84 6.79
C LYS A 128 13.64 -3.93 5.94
N LEU A 129 12.37 -3.74 6.32
CA LEU A 129 11.47 -2.77 5.66
C LEU A 129 11.93 -1.32 5.89
N LEU A 130 12.41 -1.00 7.09
CA LEU A 130 12.94 0.33 7.41
C LEU A 130 14.25 0.60 6.65
N ASP A 131 15.10 -0.42 6.53
CA ASP A 131 16.35 -0.36 5.76
C ASP A 131 16.06 -0.11 4.28
N LEU A 132 15.12 -0.86 3.69
CA LEU A 132 14.62 -0.59 2.34
C LEU A 132 14.15 0.86 2.18
N ARG A 133 13.30 1.36 3.10
CA ARG A 133 12.82 2.74 3.04
C ARG A 133 13.96 3.75 3.07
N ASN A 134 14.98 3.52 3.89
CA ASN A 134 16.14 4.40 4.00
C ASN A 134 17.00 4.34 2.73
N ASP A 135 17.28 3.15 2.21
CA ASP A 135 18.05 2.99 0.98
C ASP A 135 17.39 3.69 -0.20
N ILE A 136 16.07 3.56 -0.32
CA ILE A 136 15.30 4.26 -1.36
C ILE A 136 15.33 5.78 -1.15
N ALA A 137 15.11 6.26 0.08
CA ALA A 137 15.09 7.70 0.39
C ALA A 137 16.45 8.39 0.19
N HIS A 138 17.55 7.65 0.38
CA HIS A 138 18.91 8.15 0.23
C HIS A 138 19.57 7.76 -1.10
N TYR A 139 18.82 7.17 -2.03
CA TYR A 139 19.35 6.70 -3.33
C TYR A 139 20.55 5.75 -3.20
N ASN A 140 20.53 4.88 -2.19
CA ASN A 140 21.58 3.91 -1.92
C ASN A 140 21.47 2.67 -2.82
N PHE A 141 21.81 2.84 -4.10
CA PHE A 141 21.65 1.81 -5.13
C PHE A 141 22.42 0.51 -4.84
N LYS A 142 23.62 0.64 -4.25
CA LYS A 142 24.50 -0.49 -3.96
C LYS A 142 23.88 -1.43 -2.92
N ASP A 143 23.43 -0.87 -1.80
CA ASP A 143 22.87 -1.67 -0.71
C ASP A 143 21.50 -2.24 -1.11
N TYR A 144 20.72 -1.49 -1.90
CA TYR A 144 19.51 -2.02 -2.53
C TYR A 144 19.80 -3.23 -3.41
N GLU A 145 20.77 -3.14 -4.33
CA GLU A 145 21.07 -4.23 -5.27
C GLU A 145 21.49 -5.52 -4.55
N GLN A 146 22.30 -5.39 -3.49
CA GLN A 146 22.74 -6.53 -2.67
C GLN A 146 21.59 -7.22 -1.93
N ASN A 147 20.55 -6.45 -1.56
CA ASN A 147 19.44 -6.92 -0.74
C ASN A 147 18.12 -7.00 -1.51
N ARG A 148 18.14 -6.81 -2.83
CA ARG A 148 16.96 -6.55 -3.67
C ARG A 148 15.85 -7.56 -3.45
N LYS A 149 16.17 -8.85 -3.49
CA LYS A 149 15.19 -9.93 -3.31
C LYS A 149 14.52 -9.85 -1.93
N ASP A 150 15.32 -9.85 -0.87
CA ASP A 150 14.81 -9.79 0.50
C ASP A 150 13.99 -8.52 0.76
N TYR A 151 14.39 -7.38 0.19
CA TYR A 151 13.66 -6.14 0.27
C TYR A 151 12.29 -6.21 -0.40
N LEU A 152 12.22 -6.73 -1.63
CA LEU A 152 10.96 -6.90 -2.35
C LEU A 152 10.05 -7.92 -1.66
N ASP A 153 10.60 -9.03 -1.16
CA ASP A 153 9.86 -10.06 -0.42
C ASP A 153 9.28 -9.51 0.90
N VAL A 154 10.06 -8.69 1.62
CA VAL A 154 9.58 -8.04 2.85
C VAL A 154 8.52 -6.99 2.53
N LEU A 155 8.72 -6.14 1.53
CA LEU A 155 7.72 -5.15 1.12
C LEU A 155 6.39 -5.84 0.77
N LEU A 156 6.45 -6.89 -0.04
CA LEU A 156 5.28 -7.68 -0.41
C LEU A 156 4.59 -8.30 0.81
N MET A 157 5.34 -8.87 1.75
CA MET A 157 4.78 -9.43 2.99
C MET A 157 3.98 -8.39 3.79
N PHE A 158 4.52 -7.18 3.96
CA PHE A 158 3.81 -6.12 4.67
C PHE A 158 2.58 -5.64 3.88
N GLU A 159 2.66 -5.57 2.55
CA GLU A 159 1.52 -5.23 1.72
C GLU A 159 0.42 -6.30 1.75
N ILE A 160 0.74 -7.60 1.84
CA ILE A 160 -0.25 -8.67 2.00
C ILE A 160 -1.03 -8.53 3.32
N HIS A 161 -0.31 -8.27 4.41
CA HIS A 161 -0.92 -8.22 5.74
C HIS A 161 -1.62 -6.89 6.03
N MET A 162 -1.08 -5.78 5.53
CA MET A 162 -1.46 -4.42 5.94
C MET A 162 -1.71 -3.46 4.76
N GLY A 163 -1.44 -3.87 3.52
CA GLY A 163 -1.70 -3.10 2.31
C GLY A 163 -3.05 -3.46 1.69
N ARG A 164 -3.97 -2.51 1.58
CA ARG A 164 -5.27 -2.74 0.90
C ARG A 164 -5.19 -2.76 -0.63
N ASN A 165 -4.08 -2.29 -1.22
CA ASN A 165 -3.90 -2.25 -2.66
C ASN A 165 -3.74 -3.66 -3.26
N ILE A 166 -3.12 -4.56 -2.49
CA ILE A 166 -2.88 -5.96 -2.81
C ILE A 166 -3.93 -6.84 -2.13
N LYS A 167 -5.20 -6.39 -2.11
CA LYS A 167 -6.32 -7.28 -1.74
C LYS A 167 -6.14 -8.58 -2.55
N GLY A 168 -6.25 -9.76 -1.93
CA GLY A 168 -6.34 -11.06 -2.61
C GLY A 168 -5.04 -11.71 -3.17
N ILE A 169 -3.96 -10.96 -3.43
CA ILE A 169 -2.72 -11.56 -3.95
C ILE A 169 -1.89 -12.02 -2.74
N LEU A 170 -1.99 -13.31 -2.41
CA LEU A 170 -1.25 -13.93 -1.31
C LEU A 170 0.24 -14.13 -1.63
N GLU A 171 0.55 -14.29 -2.90
CA GLU A 171 1.89 -14.40 -3.47
C GLU A 171 1.83 -13.84 -4.90
N PHE A 172 2.87 -13.14 -5.36
CA PHE A 172 2.92 -12.77 -6.77
C PHE A 172 3.03 -14.03 -7.62
N PRO A 173 2.25 -14.14 -8.71
CA PRO A 173 2.34 -15.28 -9.60
C PRO A 173 3.76 -15.39 -10.15
N HIS A 174 4.36 -16.57 -10.03
CA HIS A 174 5.67 -16.89 -10.56
C HIS A 174 5.52 -17.59 -11.91
N PHE A 175 6.28 -17.14 -12.90
CA PHE A 175 6.27 -17.69 -14.24
C PHE A 175 7.65 -18.25 -14.57
N THR A 176 7.68 -19.41 -15.23
CA THR A 176 8.92 -20.08 -15.68
C THR A 176 9.71 -19.24 -16.68
N GLU A 177 9.02 -18.41 -17.46
CA GLU A 177 9.59 -17.47 -18.41
C GLU A 177 8.98 -16.07 -18.20
N LYS A 178 9.60 -15.03 -18.78
CA LYS A 178 9.07 -13.66 -18.71
C LYS A 178 7.63 -13.61 -19.26
N PRO A 179 6.61 -13.36 -18.44
CA PRO A 179 5.21 -13.48 -18.85
C PRO A 179 4.72 -12.31 -19.69
N SER A 180 3.88 -12.57 -20.69
CA SER A 180 3.22 -11.49 -21.44
C SER A 180 2.29 -10.64 -20.55
N VAL A 181 2.00 -9.40 -20.96
CA VAL A 181 1.01 -8.53 -20.28
C VAL A 181 -0.34 -9.21 -20.11
N ARG A 182 -0.80 -9.95 -21.13
CA ARG A 182 -2.05 -10.72 -21.06
C ARG A 182 -1.99 -11.82 -20.02
N ALA A 183 -0.87 -12.56 -19.92
CA ALA A 183 -0.69 -13.59 -18.91
C ALA A 183 -0.69 -13.00 -17.48
N ILE A 184 0.00 -11.87 -17.28
CA ILE A 184 -0.01 -11.14 -16.01
C ILE A 184 -1.44 -10.69 -15.67
N LEU A 185 -2.16 -10.09 -16.61
CA LEU A 185 -3.54 -9.61 -16.40
C LEU A 185 -4.52 -10.75 -16.09
N LEU A 186 -4.35 -11.93 -16.70
CA LEU A 186 -5.15 -13.11 -16.38
C LEU A 186 -4.85 -13.60 -14.95
N ALA A 187 -3.58 -13.65 -14.55
CA ALA A 187 -3.23 -13.99 -13.17
C ALA A 187 -3.77 -12.96 -12.16
N ILE A 188 -3.74 -11.67 -12.50
CA ILE A 188 -4.38 -10.62 -11.67
C ILE A 188 -5.89 -10.84 -11.63
N LYS A 189 -6.54 -11.20 -12.74
CA LYS A 189 -7.99 -11.48 -12.79
C LYS A 189 -8.38 -12.62 -11.84
N ASP A 190 -7.59 -13.68 -11.79
CA ASP A 190 -7.86 -14.83 -10.91
C ASP A 190 -7.75 -14.43 -9.42
N LEU A 191 -6.86 -13.50 -9.09
CA LEU A 191 -6.64 -13.03 -7.73
C LEU A 191 -7.58 -11.89 -7.32
N ARG A 192 -7.89 -11.00 -8.27
CA ARG A 192 -8.62 -9.73 -8.10
C ARG A 192 -9.48 -9.41 -9.32
N PRO A 193 -10.57 -10.15 -9.54
CA PRO A 193 -11.46 -9.92 -10.67
C PRO A 193 -12.09 -8.52 -10.65
N ASP A 194 -12.27 -7.95 -9.45
CA ASP A 194 -12.79 -6.58 -9.25
C ASP A 194 -11.92 -5.49 -9.90
N LEU A 195 -10.64 -5.75 -10.15
CA LEU A 195 -9.74 -4.81 -10.83
C LEU A 195 -9.90 -4.81 -12.35
N LEU A 196 -10.54 -5.81 -12.94
CA LEU A 196 -10.87 -5.85 -14.37
C LEU A 196 -12.32 -5.43 -14.64
N ASP A 197 -13.19 -5.50 -13.62
CA ASP A 197 -14.55 -4.98 -13.64
C ASP A 197 -14.59 -3.48 -13.31
N ILE A 198 -13.87 -2.68 -14.10
CA ILE A 198 -13.85 -1.23 -13.95
C ILE A 198 -15.08 -0.63 -14.63
N ASP A 199 -15.87 0.13 -13.88
CA ASP A 199 -16.94 0.99 -14.36
C ASP A 199 -16.44 2.45 -14.33
N PRO A 200 -16.08 3.05 -15.48
CA PRO A 200 -15.55 4.41 -15.55
C PRO A 200 -16.48 5.45 -14.93
N ASN A 201 -17.78 5.19 -14.90
CA ASN A 201 -18.78 6.13 -14.35
C ASN A 201 -18.94 6.03 -12.83
N LYS A 202 -18.34 5.01 -12.17
CA LYS A 202 -18.43 4.79 -10.71
C LYS A 202 -17.07 4.73 -10.03
N ASP A 203 -16.05 4.26 -10.72
CA ASP A 203 -14.74 3.96 -10.14
C ASP A 203 -13.75 5.14 -10.19
N ASP A 204 -14.07 6.22 -10.90
CA ASP A 204 -13.27 7.46 -10.93
C ASP A 204 -13.55 8.40 -9.73
N GLU A 205 -14.60 8.15 -8.93
CA GLU A 205 -14.93 8.95 -7.74
C GLU A 205 -14.26 8.46 -6.44
N MET A 206 -13.60 7.30 -6.46
CA MET A 206 -12.91 6.77 -5.28
C MET A 206 -11.62 7.54 -5.03
N GLU A 207 -11.42 8.01 -3.79
CA GLU A 207 -10.21 8.67 -3.27
C GLU A 207 -8.93 8.27 -4.02
N TYR A 208 -8.02 9.22 -4.28
CA TYR A 208 -6.72 9.11 -4.98
C TYR A 208 -5.90 7.81 -4.78
N PHE A 209 -6.17 7.05 -3.71
CA PHE A 209 -5.57 5.76 -3.37
C PHE A 209 -6.24 4.52 -3.98
N TYR A 210 -7.46 4.61 -4.54
CA TYR A 210 -8.26 3.46 -4.99
C TYR A 210 -8.81 3.60 -6.42
N ASN A 211 -8.12 4.36 -7.30
CA ASN A 211 -8.41 4.27 -8.73
C ASN A 211 -8.00 2.87 -9.23
N LYS A 212 -8.99 2.03 -9.58
CA LYS A 212 -8.76 0.63 -9.98
C LYS A 212 -7.82 0.50 -11.17
N HIS A 213 -7.86 1.41 -12.14
CA HIS A 213 -6.92 1.41 -13.26
C HIS A 213 -5.48 1.56 -12.75
N ARG A 214 -5.27 2.48 -11.81
CA ARG A 214 -3.94 2.72 -11.27
C ARG A 214 -3.42 1.52 -10.48
N VAL A 215 -4.28 0.91 -9.65
CA VAL A 215 -3.94 -0.30 -8.90
C VAL A 215 -3.60 -1.45 -9.85
N LEU A 216 -4.38 -1.66 -10.91
CA LEU A 216 -4.12 -2.67 -11.92
C LEU A 216 -2.77 -2.46 -12.61
N MET A 217 -2.47 -1.24 -13.05
CA MET A 217 -1.21 -0.92 -13.71
C MET A 217 -0.01 -1.12 -12.79
N ASP A 218 -0.09 -0.66 -11.54
CA ASP A 218 1.00 -0.84 -10.59
C ASP A 218 1.22 -2.33 -10.25
N LEU A 219 0.14 -3.13 -10.13
CA LEU A 219 0.25 -4.59 -9.95
C LEU A 219 0.85 -5.29 -11.17
N CYS A 220 0.50 -4.87 -12.39
CA CYS A 220 1.12 -5.38 -13.60
C CYS A 220 2.63 -5.13 -13.60
N ASP A 221 3.06 -3.92 -13.27
CA ASP A 221 4.48 -3.56 -13.19
C ASP A 221 5.19 -4.37 -12.10
N ASP A 222 4.59 -4.51 -10.92
CA ASP A 222 5.16 -5.27 -9.80
C ASP A 222 5.34 -6.75 -10.14
N ILE A 223 4.32 -7.38 -10.74
CA ILE A 223 4.41 -8.78 -11.18
C ILE A 223 5.43 -8.94 -12.31
N ALA A 224 5.48 -8.01 -13.26
CA ALA A 224 6.48 -8.04 -14.32
C ALA A 224 7.89 -7.96 -13.74
N MET A 225 8.17 -7.00 -12.85
CA MET A 225 9.48 -6.85 -12.19
C MET A 225 9.84 -8.08 -11.36
N TYR A 226 8.87 -8.63 -10.62
CA TYR A 226 9.05 -9.87 -9.85
C TYR A 226 9.45 -11.05 -10.74
N ASN A 227 8.93 -11.11 -11.97
CA ASN A 227 9.22 -12.14 -12.97
C ASN A 227 10.34 -11.73 -13.94
N GLY A 228 11.28 -10.88 -13.50
CA GLY A 228 12.54 -10.64 -14.21
C GLY A 228 12.50 -9.55 -15.28
N TYR A 229 11.42 -8.78 -15.39
CA TYR A 229 11.42 -7.57 -16.22
C TYR A 229 12.36 -6.52 -15.66
N MET A 230 13.10 -5.87 -16.54
CA MET A 230 13.83 -4.65 -16.25
C MET A 230 12.88 -3.45 -16.35
N PRO A 231 13.14 -2.34 -15.62
CA PRO A 231 12.34 -1.12 -15.70
C PRO A 231 12.05 -0.62 -17.11
N GLN A 232 13.03 -0.64 -18.00
CA GLN A 232 12.86 -0.23 -19.40
C GLN A 232 12.05 -1.22 -20.26
N GLU A 233 11.81 -2.43 -19.77
CA GLU A 233 11.00 -3.46 -20.44
C GLU A 233 9.54 -3.42 -19.98
N LEU A 234 9.19 -2.56 -19.01
CA LEU A 234 7.85 -2.54 -18.44
C LEU A 234 6.82 -2.09 -19.48
N PRO A 235 5.64 -2.73 -19.50
CA PRO A 235 4.61 -2.40 -20.47
C PRO A 235 4.09 -0.99 -20.25
N SER A 236 3.81 -0.28 -21.35
CA SER A 236 3.21 1.05 -21.23
C SER A 236 1.82 0.97 -20.59
N PRO A 237 1.40 2.00 -19.83
CA PRO A 237 0.04 2.11 -19.29
C PRO A 237 -1.06 1.80 -20.31
N TRP A 238 -0.92 2.34 -21.53
CA TRP A 238 -1.85 2.11 -22.63
C TRP A 238 -1.91 0.65 -23.09
N THR A 239 -0.77 -0.04 -23.10
CA THR A 239 -0.70 -1.46 -23.44
C THR A 239 -1.47 -2.30 -22.42
N ILE A 240 -1.27 -2.02 -21.13
CA ILE A 240 -1.96 -2.71 -20.03
C ILE A 240 -3.47 -2.51 -20.15
N LEU A 241 -3.92 -1.27 -20.28
CA LEU A 241 -5.36 -0.95 -20.34
C LEU A 241 -6.04 -1.55 -21.57
N ARG A 242 -5.42 -1.48 -22.76
CA ARG A 242 -5.97 -2.10 -23.98
C ARG A 242 -6.15 -3.61 -23.82
N GLN A 243 -5.14 -4.29 -23.27
CA GLN A 243 -5.21 -5.73 -23.03
C GLN A 243 -6.26 -6.08 -21.98
N MET A 244 -6.42 -5.27 -20.93
CA MET A 244 -7.49 -5.45 -19.93
C MET A 244 -8.88 -5.33 -20.57
N TYR A 245 -9.13 -4.30 -21.38
CA TYR A 245 -10.40 -4.18 -22.11
C TYR A 245 -10.62 -5.35 -23.08
N ALA A 246 -9.59 -5.81 -23.79
CA ALA A 246 -9.68 -6.99 -24.65
C ALA A 246 -10.10 -8.25 -23.86
N ILE A 247 -9.48 -8.50 -22.70
CA ILE A 247 -9.84 -9.62 -21.79
C ILE A 247 -11.29 -9.49 -21.29
N LYS A 248 -11.77 -8.27 -21.05
CA LYS A 248 -13.16 -8.00 -20.64
C LYS A 248 -14.15 -8.27 -21.78
N HIS A 249 -13.81 -7.88 -23.01
CA HIS A 249 -14.64 -8.10 -24.19
C HIS A 249 -14.65 -9.57 -24.66
N ASP A 250 -13.55 -10.31 -24.52
CA ASP A 250 -13.50 -11.75 -24.83
C ASP A 250 -14.49 -12.58 -23.98
N ASN A 251 -14.96 -12.05 -22.84
CA ASN A 251 -15.90 -12.70 -21.93
C ASN A 251 -17.35 -12.19 -22.02
N LYS A 252 -17.63 -11.16 -22.83
CA LYS A 252 -18.99 -10.73 -23.13
C LYS A 252 -19.36 -11.24 -24.51
N ALA A 253 -20.52 -11.88 -24.65
CA ALA A 253 -21.12 -12.05 -25.96
C ALA A 253 -21.14 -10.68 -26.63
N VAL A 254 -20.55 -10.57 -27.83
CA VAL A 254 -20.58 -9.34 -28.60
C VAL A 254 -22.05 -9.09 -28.93
N GLU A 255 -22.73 -8.27 -28.13
CA GLU A 255 -23.93 -7.60 -28.60
C GLU A 255 -23.47 -6.74 -29.77
N GLN A 256 -23.82 -7.19 -30.98
CA GLN A 256 -23.65 -6.39 -32.17
C GLN A 256 -24.45 -5.11 -31.95
N ILE A 257 -23.74 -4.03 -31.61
CA ILE A 257 -24.34 -2.71 -31.62
C ILE A 257 -24.57 -2.40 -33.10
N ASP A 258 -25.83 -2.49 -33.53
CA ASP A 258 -26.24 -1.95 -34.80
C ASP A 258 -26.10 -0.42 -34.73
N ILE A 259 -24.97 0.08 -35.21
CA ILE A 259 -24.66 1.51 -35.29
C ILE A 259 -25.71 2.29 -36.10
N TYR A 260 -26.50 1.64 -36.97
CA TYR A 260 -27.60 2.28 -37.70
C TYR A 260 -28.87 2.44 -36.87
N SER A 261 -29.00 1.74 -35.74
CA SER A 261 -30.09 1.91 -34.79
C SER A 261 -29.91 3.13 -33.86
N LEU A 262 -28.69 3.70 -33.82
CA LEU A 262 -28.36 4.83 -32.97
C LEU A 262 -29.05 6.12 -33.47
N PRO A 263 -29.46 7.04 -32.58
CA PRO A 263 -30.23 8.24 -32.93
C PRO A 263 -29.56 9.16 -33.95
N LEU A 264 -28.23 9.11 -34.05
CA LEU A 264 -27.43 9.85 -35.02
C LEU A 264 -27.62 9.39 -36.48
N PHE A 265 -28.07 8.15 -36.70
CA PHE A 265 -28.20 7.54 -38.02
C PHE A 265 -29.66 7.26 -38.43
N LYS A 266 -30.63 7.61 -37.57
CA LYS A 266 -32.03 7.70 -37.98
C LYS A 266 -32.18 8.91 -38.90
N GLN A 267 -31.99 8.69 -40.21
CA GLN A 267 -32.39 9.65 -41.24
C GLN A 267 -33.88 9.96 -41.06
N LYS A 268 -34.22 11.26 -41.08
CA LYS A 268 -35.60 11.72 -41.25
C LYS A 268 -36.12 11.34 -42.62
#